data_AF-A0A8T3QSG8-F1
#
_entry.id   AF-A0A8T3QSG8-F1
#
_cell.length_a   1.000
_cell.length_b   1.000
_cell.length_c   1.000
_cell.angle_alpha   90.00
_cell.angle_beta   90.00
_cell.angle_gamma   90.00
#
_symmetry.space_group_name_H-M   'P 1'
#
loop_
_entity.id
_entity.type
_entity.pdbx_description
1 polymer ?
#
loop_
_entity_poly.entity_id
_entity_poly.type
_entity_poly.pdbx_seq_one_letter_code
_entity_poly.pdbx_strand_id
1 'polypeptide(L)'
;MSSNVSQSYPYSSETEAERAGRVATLVSERDGLAAKLAAEATPLDANDRWWVWKCPTQGCAGFLHTAGYAAEKHALYVVCDGTCAKTFLR
;
A
#
# COMPACT_ATOMS: atom_id res chain seq x y z
N MET A 1 4.37 16.98 -20.51
CA MET A 1 3.65 16.61 -19.26
C MET A 1 2.96 15.28 -19.52
N SER A 2 3.55 14.16 -19.11
CA SER A 2 2.86 12.87 -19.15
C SER A 2 1.90 12.85 -17.96
N SER A 3 0.59 12.79 -18.24
CA SER A 3 -0.44 12.74 -17.20
C SER A 3 -0.29 11.44 -16.42
N ASN A 4 0.03 11.55 -15.13
CA ASN A 4 0.09 10.44 -14.16
C ASN A 4 -1.29 9.81 -13.85
N VAL A 5 -2.29 9.99 -14.73
CA VAL A 5 -3.62 9.38 -14.61
C VAL A 5 -3.52 7.85 -14.50
N SER A 6 -2.57 7.21 -15.19
CA SER A 6 -2.34 5.77 -15.08
C SER A 6 -1.77 5.32 -13.73
N GLN A 7 -1.26 6.24 -12.91
CA GLN A 7 -0.70 5.92 -11.59
C GLN A 7 -1.72 5.95 -10.46
N SER A 8 -2.91 6.51 -10.69
CA SER A 8 -4.01 6.52 -9.72
C SER A 8 -5.02 5.40 -9.97
N TYR A 9 -5.06 4.84 -11.18
CA TYR A 9 -5.97 3.74 -11.50
C TYR A 9 -5.44 2.41 -10.90
N PRO A 10 -6.32 1.59 -10.28
CA PRO A 10 -5.95 0.26 -9.83
C PRO A 10 -5.35 -0.58 -10.97
N TYR A 11 -4.24 -1.25 -10.70
CA TYR A 11 -3.64 -2.21 -11.61
C TYR A 11 -4.39 -3.56 -11.59
N SER A 12 -4.79 -4.00 -10.40
CA SER A 12 -5.57 -5.21 -10.15
C SER A 12 -6.25 -5.10 -8.78
N SER A 13 -6.91 -6.17 -8.35
CA SER A 13 -7.32 -6.32 -6.94
C SER A 13 -6.91 -7.68 -6.39
N GLU A 14 -6.73 -7.73 -5.08
CA GLU A 14 -6.42 -8.92 -4.29
C GLU A 14 -7.50 -9.15 -3.24
N THR A 15 -7.58 -10.37 -2.71
CA THR A 15 -8.45 -10.70 -1.57
C THR A 15 -7.91 -10.11 -0.28
N GLU A 16 -8.78 -9.96 0.73
CA GLU A 16 -8.36 -9.52 2.06
C GLU A 16 -7.27 -10.42 2.66
N ALA A 17 -7.36 -11.74 2.47
CA ALA A 17 -6.36 -12.68 2.98
C ALA A 17 -4.98 -12.49 2.32
N GLU A 18 -4.95 -12.29 0.99
CA GLU A 18 -3.70 -12.01 0.25
C GLU A 18 -3.09 -10.68 0.68
N ARG A 19 -3.90 -9.63 0.78
CA ARG A 19 -3.48 -8.31 1.28
C ARG A 19 -2.90 -8.41 2.69
N ALA A 20 -3.62 -9.06 3.60
CA ALA A 20 -3.21 -9.24 4.99
C ALA A 20 -1.87 -9.98 5.09
N GLY A 21 -1.75 -11.09 4.37
CA GLY A 21 -0.51 -11.88 4.31
C GLY A 21 0.67 -11.06 3.80
N ARG A 22 0.50 -10.34 2.68
CA ARG A 22 1.57 -9.49 2.13
C ARG A 22 1.99 -8.40 3.11
N VAL A 23 1.05 -7.64 3.67
CA VAL A 23 1.39 -6.56 4.62
C VAL A 23 2.08 -7.12 5.86
N ALA A 24 1.64 -8.28 6.37
CA ALA A 24 2.28 -8.93 7.51
C ALA A 24 3.73 -9.33 7.19
N THR A 25 3.99 -9.94 6.03
CA THR A 25 5.35 -10.25 5.57
C THR A 25 6.21 -8.98 5.51
N LEU A 26 5.72 -7.92 4.87
CA LEU A 26 6.46 -6.65 4.74
C LEU A 26 6.74 -6.00 6.09
N VAL A 27 5.82 -6.08 7.04
CA VAL A 27 6.03 -5.58 8.41
C VAL A 27 7.12 -6.39 9.12
N SER A 28 7.20 -7.69 8.90
CA SER A 28 8.24 -8.54 9.50
C SER A 28 9.62 -8.34 8.87
N GLU A 29 9.68 -8.04 7.57
CA GLU A 29 10.93 -7.90 6.81
C GLU A 29 11.52 -6.49 6.89
N ARG A 30 10.75 -5.47 7.31
CA ARG A 30 11.14 -4.07 7.20
C ARG A 30 11.15 -3.36 8.53
N ASP A 31 12.36 -3.03 8.96
CA ASP A 31 12.59 -2.27 10.17
C ASP A 31 11.81 -0.95 10.17
N GLY A 32 11.10 -0.71 11.27
CA GLY A 32 10.33 0.51 11.50
C GLY A 32 8.97 0.60 10.79
N LEU A 33 8.63 -0.33 9.88
CA LEU A 33 7.33 -0.25 9.18
C LEU A 33 6.15 -0.41 10.13
N ALA A 34 6.23 -1.31 11.11
CA ALA A 34 5.20 -1.49 12.14
C ALA A 34 4.91 -0.18 12.89
N ALA A 35 5.97 0.48 13.38
CA ALA A 35 5.86 1.74 14.12
C ALA A 35 5.28 2.86 13.24
N LYS A 36 5.69 2.91 11.97
CA LYS A 36 5.16 3.88 11.00
C LYS A 36 3.67 3.69 10.76
N LEU A 37 3.22 2.45 10.52
CA LEU A 37 1.80 2.16 10.33
C LEU A 37 0.97 2.52 11.56
N ALA A 38 1.47 2.22 12.77
CA ALA A 38 0.78 2.57 14.01
C ALA A 38 0.65 4.09 14.21
N ALA A 39 1.59 4.89 13.69
CA ALA A 39 1.56 6.35 13.80
C ALA A 39 0.72 7.03 12.70
N GLU A 40 0.73 6.49 11.48
CA GLU A 40 0.20 7.20 10.30
C GLU A 40 -1.10 6.59 9.73
N ALA A 41 -1.47 5.38 10.16
CA ALA A 41 -2.60 4.65 9.60
C ALA A 41 -3.57 4.14 10.69
N THR A 42 -4.85 4.14 10.34
CA THR A 42 -5.91 3.48 11.11
C THR A 42 -6.32 2.17 10.44
N PRO A 43 -6.91 1.22 11.18
CA PRO A 43 -7.37 -0.05 10.62
C PRO A 43 -8.34 0.13 9.44
N LEU A 44 -8.32 -0.86 8.53
CA LEU A 44 -9.29 -0.96 7.44
C LEU A 44 -10.64 -1.47 7.94
N ASP A 45 -11.69 -1.16 7.19
CA ASP A 45 -13.00 -1.76 7.34
C ASP A 45 -13.05 -3.18 6.73
N ALA A 46 -14.14 -3.89 6.98
CA ALA A 46 -14.35 -5.22 6.42
C ALA A 46 -14.69 -5.11 4.92
N ASN A 47 -13.79 -5.61 4.08
CA ASN A 47 -13.98 -5.69 2.64
C ASN A 47 -13.39 -7.00 2.12
N ASP A 48 -14.04 -7.60 1.13
CA ASP A 48 -13.59 -8.86 0.54
C ASP A 48 -12.40 -8.66 -0.41
N ARG A 49 -12.27 -7.46 -1.01
CA ARG A 49 -11.25 -7.17 -2.02
C ARG A 49 -10.67 -5.77 -1.89
N TRP A 50 -9.37 -5.66 -2.18
CA TRP A 50 -8.63 -4.42 -2.17
C TRP A 50 -7.96 -4.17 -3.51
N TRP A 51 -7.93 -2.90 -3.91
CA TRP A 51 -7.18 -2.49 -5.08
C TRP A 51 -5.67 -2.57 -4.82
N VAL A 52 -4.94 -2.88 -5.88
CA VAL A 52 -3.48 -2.96 -5.94
C VAL A 52 -3.01 -2.03 -7.04
N TRP A 53 -1.96 -1.26 -6.79
CA TRP A 53 -1.39 -0.30 -7.76
C TRP A 53 0.05 -0.64 -8.08
N LYS A 54 0.56 -0.19 -9.23
CA LYS A 54 2.00 -0.20 -9.48
C LYS A 54 2.71 0.84 -8.62
N CYS A 55 3.90 0.50 -8.14
CA CYS A 55 4.76 1.46 -7.45
C CYS A 55 5.16 2.58 -8.43
N PRO A 56 4.98 3.86 -8.04
CA PRO A 56 5.36 5.00 -8.87
C PRO A 56 6.87 5.27 -8.85
N THR A 57 7.63 4.60 -7.98
CA THR A 57 9.06 4.83 -7.83
C THR A 57 9.79 4.30 -9.04
N GLN A 58 10.50 5.17 -9.76
CA GLN A 58 11.33 4.79 -10.88
C GLN A 58 12.31 3.67 -10.50
N GLY A 59 12.37 2.61 -11.32
CA GLY A 59 13.21 1.45 -11.09
C GLY A 59 12.66 0.44 -10.06
N CYS A 60 11.51 0.70 -9.44
CA CYS A 60 10.86 -0.25 -8.55
C CYS A 60 9.74 -1.00 -9.29
N ALA A 61 9.89 -2.31 -9.43
CA ALA A 61 8.89 -3.17 -10.07
C ALA A 61 7.76 -3.62 -9.12
N GLY A 62 7.72 -3.09 -7.89
CA GLY A 62 6.77 -3.51 -6.86
C GLY A 62 5.33 -3.03 -7.07
N PHE A 63 4.43 -3.62 -6.29
CA PHE A 63 3.03 -3.28 -6.16
C PHE A 63 2.74 -2.64 -4.80
N LEU A 64 1.69 -1.83 -4.75
CA LEU A 64 1.23 -1.14 -3.56
C LEU A 64 0.03 -1.91 -2.96
N HIS A 65 0.17 -2.31 -1.71
CA HIS A 65 -0.84 -3.05 -0.93
C HIS A 65 -1.45 -2.14 0.13
N THR A 66 -2.76 -2.24 0.31
CA THR A 66 -3.46 -1.45 1.32
C THR A 66 -3.10 -1.93 2.72
N ALA A 67 -2.64 -1.02 3.58
CA ALA A 67 -2.23 -1.32 4.96
C ALA A 67 -3.11 -0.61 6.01
N GLY A 68 -3.91 0.38 5.61
CA GLY A 68 -4.78 1.13 6.50
C GLY A 68 -5.40 2.33 5.79
N TYR A 69 -6.19 3.11 6.54
CA TYR A 69 -6.59 4.45 6.15
C TYR A 69 -5.60 5.47 6.71
N ALA A 70 -5.23 6.47 5.93
CA ALA A 70 -4.35 7.54 6.39
C ALA A 70 -5.06 8.38 7.44
N ALA A 71 -4.46 8.49 8.63
CA ALA A 71 -5.08 9.10 9.81
C ALA A 71 -5.58 10.54 9.56
N GLU A 72 -4.84 11.32 8.75
CA GLU A 72 -5.13 12.74 8.54
C GLU A 72 -5.76 13.07 7.17
N LYS A 73 -5.87 12.10 6.25
CA LYS A 73 -6.08 12.42 4.82
C LYS A 73 -7.17 11.63 4.10
N HIS A 74 -7.97 10.83 4.82
CA HIS A 74 -9.11 10.07 4.25
C HIS A 74 -8.74 9.31 2.96
N ALA A 75 -7.52 8.81 2.90
CA ALA A 75 -6.93 8.13 1.76
C ALA A 75 -6.51 6.73 2.17
N LEU A 76 -6.34 5.82 1.21
CA LEU A 76 -5.74 4.52 1.50
C LEU A 76 -4.25 4.70 1.71
N TYR A 77 -3.77 4.26 2.87
CA TYR A 77 -2.35 4.17 3.18
C TYR A 77 -1.83 2.86 2.63
N VAL A 78 -0.95 2.94 1.62
CA VAL A 78 -0.46 1.77 0.89
C VAL A 78 1.04 1.60 1.06
N VAL A 79 1.49 0.35 1.11
CA VAL A 79 2.90 -0.05 1.26
C VAL A 79 3.39 -0.75 -0.01
N CYS A 80 4.55 -0.37 -0.53
CA CYS A 80 5.13 -1.00 -1.72
C CYS A 80 5.80 -2.32 -1.37
N ASP A 81 5.55 -3.45 -2.04
CA ASP A 81 6.27 -4.72 -1.80
C ASP A 81 7.68 -4.78 -2.42
N GLY A 82 8.00 -3.86 -3.32
CA GLY A 82 9.28 -3.84 -4.03
C GLY A 82 10.45 -3.26 -3.23
N THR A 83 11.61 -3.23 -3.88
CA THR A 83 12.91 -2.83 -3.31
C THR A 83 12.97 -1.40 -2.74
N CYS A 84 12.04 -0.52 -3.11
CA CYS A 84 12.05 0.85 -2.62
C CYS A 84 11.56 0.99 -1.16
N ALA A 85 10.80 -0.01 -0.67
CA ALA A 85 10.22 -0.04 0.68
C ALA A 85 9.39 1.21 1.08
N LYS A 86 8.91 2.00 0.10
CA LYS A 86 8.17 3.24 0.35
C LYS A 86 6.70 3.01 0.65
N THR A 87 6.09 4.00 1.27
CA THR A 87 4.64 4.10 1.49
C THR A 87 4.05 5.27 0.70
N PHE A 88 2.76 5.19 0.36
CA PHE A 88 2.05 6.17 -0.45
C PHE A 88 0.61 6.34 0.03
N LEU A 89 -0.06 7.36 -0.50
CA LEU A 89 -1.50 7.56 -0.36
C LEU A 89 -2.21 7.33 -1.70
N ARG A 90 -3.37 6.69 -1.65
CA ARG A 90 -4.24 6.41 -2.80
C ARG A 90 -5.67 6.85 -2.57
#